data_AF-A0A7U3VMT3-F1
#
_entry.id   AF-A0A7U3VMT3-F1
#
_cell.length_a   1.000
_cell.length_b   1.000
_cell.length_c   1.000
_cell.angle_alpha   90.00
_cell.angle_beta   90.00
_cell.angle_gamma   90.00
#
_symmetry.space_group_name_H-M   'P 1'
#
loop_
_entity.id
_entity.type
_entity.pdbx_description
1 polymer ?
#
loop_
_entity_poly.entity_id
_entity_poly.type
_entity_poly.pdbx_seq_one_letter_code
_entity_poly.pdbx_strand_id
1 'polypeptide(L)'
;MLPLPPVEHDVHGQWNYTLLHEPATARTPQATGEAHGIAERRRVLLARLADPRLTGLTSTQLAKSCIELAPLQAARSQERYSQQRGGRARRATGKLRGSKPLFDDAARVMLTLLYQRQVCSMKLLSDMLEVTPECIGHLVTETRRVLENQGHQPGYAPTRFTTTPDLLAFLDTAAIPPRTRIMESLSHPRLTGMSHEDLDSLARRLAPRQAAQTEHTSYQRRGADRQPGSRGGVFPQKIGDKDRVILAVLYLRKLCTLDVLADTLGDVSRSSIGNVVHEIRPLLMEGRHLPPRATTRYRSAADLLAAAHNEDNTPTG
;
A
#
# COMPACT_ATOMS: atom_id res chain seq x y z
N MET A 1 15.66 -19.51 -51.18
CA MET A 1 14.34 -19.06 -50.70
C MET A 1 13.51 -18.77 -51.95
N LEU A 2 12.71 -19.75 -52.38
CA LEU A 2 11.89 -19.64 -53.60
C LEU A 2 10.57 -18.92 -53.24
N PRO A 3 10.06 -18.01 -54.09
CA PRO A 3 8.81 -17.30 -53.84
C PRO A 3 7.60 -18.23 -54.00
N LEU A 4 6.61 -18.11 -53.10
CA LEU A 4 5.34 -18.84 -53.12
C LEU A 4 4.45 -18.36 -54.29
N PRO A 5 3.70 -19.25 -54.97
CA PRO A 5 2.87 -18.86 -56.11
C PRO A 5 1.57 -18.18 -55.65
N PRO A 6 1.18 -17.03 -56.23
CA PRO A 6 -0.10 -16.40 -55.95
C PRO A 6 -1.25 -17.18 -56.62
N VAL A 7 -2.39 -17.27 -55.95
CA VAL A 7 -3.64 -17.79 -56.54
C VAL A 7 -4.59 -16.61 -56.75
N GLU A 8 -5.03 -16.43 -58.00
CA GLU A 8 -5.96 -15.38 -58.42
C GLU A 8 -7.42 -15.82 -58.22
N HIS A 9 -8.31 -14.87 -57.91
CA HIS A 9 -9.75 -15.11 -57.78
C HIS A 9 -10.51 -14.53 -58.99
N ASP A 10 -11.34 -15.34 -59.64
CA ASP A 10 -12.06 -14.97 -60.88
C ASP A 10 -13.07 -13.82 -60.76
N VAL A 11 -13.42 -13.39 -59.54
CA VAL A 11 -14.53 -12.43 -59.32
C VAL A 11 -14.06 -11.01 -59.04
N HIS A 12 -12.78 -10.79 -58.73
CA HIS A 12 -12.22 -9.46 -58.49
C HIS A 12 -10.78 -9.43 -59.03
N GLY A 13 -10.56 -8.72 -60.15
CA GLY A 13 -9.31 -8.73 -60.92
C GLY A 13 -8.01 -8.45 -60.14
N GLN A 14 -6.89 -8.48 -60.88
CA GLN A 14 -5.45 -8.62 -60.54
C GLN A 14 -4.83 -8.04 -59.24
N TRP A 15 -5.59 -7.43 -58.33
CA TRP A 15 -5.10 -6.81 -57.08
C TRP A 15 -5.39 -7.61 -55.81
N ASN A 16 -6.10 -8.75 -55.88
CA ASN A 16 -6.34 -9.63 -54.74
C ASN A 16 -5.73 -11.03 -54.94
N TYR A 17 -4.59 -11.29 -54.30
CA TYR A 17 -4.02 -12.63 -54.17
C TYR A 17 -3.99 -13.05 -52.69
N THR A 18 -4.27 -14.33 -52.42
CA THR A 18 -4.15 -14.91 -51.08
C THR A 18 -2.85 -15.71 -51.00
N LEU A 19 -1.94 -15.34 -50.11
CA LEU A 19 -0.75 -16.15 -49.81
C LEU A 19 -1.18 -17.33 -48.94
N LEU A 20 -1.19 -18.53 -49.52
CA LEU A 20 -1.41 -19.76 -48.76
C LEU A 20 -0.13 -20.07 -47.97
N HIS A 21 -0.22 -20.03 -46.65
CA HIS A 21 0.83 -20.57 -45.80
C HIS A 21 0.86 -22.10 -45.92
N GLU A 22 2.07 -22.64 -46.08
CA GLU A 22 2.35 -24.07 -45.97
C GLU A 22 1.71 -24.61 -44.67
N PRO A 23 1.03 -25.77 -44.69
CA PRO A 23 0.38 -26.31 -43.50
C PRO A 23 1.47 -26.68 -42.49
N ALA A 24 1.71 -25.77 -41.55
CA ALA A 24 2.58 -26.02 -40.42
C ALA A 24 1.97 -27.20 -39.64
N THR A 25 2.67 -28.33 -39.67
CA THR A 25 2.48 -29.47 -38.77
C THR A 25 2.13 -28.96 -37.40
N ALA A 26 0.97 -29.34 -36.87
CA ALA A 26 0.40 -28.83 -35.64
C ALA A 26 1.40 -28.98 -34.48
N ARG A 27 2.17 -27.92 -34.21
CA ARG A 27 2.84 -27.73 -32.93
C ARG A 27 1.78 -27.28 -31.95
N THR A 28 1.41 -28.18 -31.06
CA THR A 28 0.61 -27.91 -29.87
C THR A 28 1.12 -26.62 -29.20
N PRO A 29 0.28 -25.62 -28.95
CA PRO A 29 0.73 -24.42 -28.26
C PRO A 29 1.04 -24.75 -26.79
N GLN A 30 2.31 -25.01 -26.48
CA GLN A 30 2.84 -24.92 -25.11
C GLN A 30 2.90 -23.44 -24.72
N ALA A 31 1.77 -22.88 -24.27
CA ALA A 31 1.70 -21.51 -23.77
C ALA A 31 0.66 -21.29 -22.66
N THR A 32 0.25 -22.34 -21.93
CA THR A 32 -0.81 -22.24 -20.91
C THR A 32 -0.40 -22.69 -19.50
N GLY A 33 0.72 -23.42 -19.34
CA GLY A 33 1.15 -23.93 -18.04
C GLY A 33 1.65 -22.85 -17.07
N GLU A 34 2.54 -21.96 -17.53
CA GLU A 34 3.12 -20.91 -16.69
C GLU A 34 2.10 -19.84 -16.30
N ALA A 35 1.27 -19.41 -17.24
CA ALA A 35 0.22 -18.41 -17.00
C ALA A 35 -0.85 -18.92 -16.02
N HIS A 36 -1.21 -20.21 -16.09
CA HIS A 36 -2.10 -20.84 -15.13
C HIS A 36 -1.46 -20.91 -13.74
N GLY A 37 -0.15 -21.20 -13.67
CA GLY A 37 0.63 -21.17 -12.43
C GLY A 37 0.65 -19.79 -11.76
N ILE A 38 0.85 -18.71 -12.52
CA ILE A 38 0.83 -17.32 -11.99
C ILE A 38 -0.55 -16.96 -11.43
N ALA A 39 -1.61 -17.27 -12.18
CA ALA A 39 -2.98 -16.97 -11.77
C ALA A 39 -3.34 -17.69 -10.46
N GLU A 40 -2.94 -18.96 -10.33
CA GLU A 40 -3.19 -19.74 -9.13
C GLU A 40 -2.37 -19.25 -7.93
N ARG A 41 -1.07 -18.95 -8.12
CA ARG A 41 -0.24 -18.33 -7.06
C ARG A 41 -0.85 -17.03 -6.56
N ARG A 42 -1.32 -16.18 -7.47
CA ARG A 42 -1.99 -14.92 -7.13
C ARG A 42 -3.27 -15.18 -6.34
N ARG A 43 -4.09 -16.16 -6.74
CA ARG A 43 -5.32 -16.53 -6.03
C ARG A 43 -5.03 -16.96 -4.59
N VAL A 44 -4.01 -17.79 -4.39
CA VAL A 44 -3.56 -18.22 -3.06
C VAL A 44 -3.08 -17.02 -2.22
N LEU A 45 -2.29 -16.13 -2.80
CA LEU A 45 -1.82 -14.92 -2.09
C LEU A 45 -2.96 -13.98 -1.72
N LEU A 46 -3.92 -13.76 -2.61
CA LEU A 46 -5.10 -12.94 -2.32
C LEU A 46 -5.92 -13.53 -1.17
N ALA A 47 -6.08 -14.86 -1.10
CA ALA A 47 -6.74 -15.51 0.02
C ALA A 47 -6.00 -15.28 1.35
N ARG A 48 -4.66 -15.32 1.34
CA ARG A 48 -3.84 -15.01 2.53
C ARG A 48 -3.94 -13.54 2.94
N LEU A 49 -4.00 -12.62 1.96
CA LEU A 49 -4.12 -11.18 2.21
C LEU A 49 -5.48 -10.76 2.79
N ALA A 50 -6.49 -11.64 2.74
CA ALA A 50 -7.79 -11.43 3.36
C ALA A 50 -7.79 -11.63 4.89
N ASP A 51 -6.63 -11.92 5.49
CA ASP A 51 -6.48 -12.14 6.93
C ASP A 51 -7.03 -10.94 7.75
N PRO A 52 -7.87 -11.20 8.76
CA PRO A 52 -8.45 -10.15 9.61
C PRO A 52 -7.43 -9.25 10.29
N ARG A 53 -6.24 -9.75 10.60
CA ARG A 53 -5.16 -8.97 11.22
C ARG A 53 -4.65 -7.88 10.28
N LEU A 54 -4.71 -8.11 8.97
CA LEU A 54 -4.31 -7.14 7.96
C LEU A 54 -5.47 -6.23 7.57
N THR A 55 -6.65 -6.79 7.29
CA THR A 55 -7.82 -6.03 6.80
C THR A 55 -8.56 -5.27 7.90
N GLY A 56 -8.36 -5.65 9.17
CA GLY A 56 -9.11 -5.10 10.31
C GLY A 56 -10.57 -5.54 10.37
N LEU A 57 -11.00 -6.43 9.47
CA LEU A 57 -12.36 -6.96 9.40
C LEU A 57 -12.33 -8.47 9.61
N THR A 58 -13.29 -8.99 10.36
CA THR A 58 -13.53 -10.45 10.38
C THR A 58 -13.88 -10.94 8.98
N SER A 59 -13.69 -12.23 8.71
CA SER A 59 -14.00 -12.80 7.38
C SER A 59 -15.48 -12.59 6.99
N THR A 60 -16.39 -12.61 7.96
CA THR A 60 -17.82 -12.35 7.73
C THR A 60 -18.11 -10.88 7.44
N GLN A 61 -17.46 -9.94 8.16
CA GLN A 61 -17.57 -8.51 7.88
C GLN A 61 -16.98 -8.17 6.50
N LEU A 62 -15.82 -8.73 6.16
CA LEU A 62 -15.21 -8.53 4.85
C LEU A 62 -16.10 -9.08 3.74
N ALA A 63 -16.65 -10.29 3.89
CA ALA A 63 -17.59 -10.86 2.93
C ALA A 63 -18.86 -10.00 2.78
N LYS A 64 -19.42 -9.51 3.90
CA LYS A 64 -20.56 -8.60 3.90
C LYS A 64 -20.25 -7.30 3.15
N SER A 65 -19.12 -6.65 3.44
CA SER A 65 -18.68 -5.45 2.71
C SER A 65 -18.51 -5.74 1.22
N CYS A 66 -17.92 -6.88 0.84
CA CYS A 66 -17.80 -7.26 -0.57
C CYS A 66 -19.16 -7.39 -1.26
N ILE A 67 -20.16 -8.00 -0.60
CA ILE A 67 -21.53 -8.13 -1.14
C ILE A 67 -22.20 -6.76 -1.28
N GLU A 68 -22.09 -5.90 -0.27
CA GLU A 68 -22.69 -4.56 -0.27
C GLU A 68 -22.07 -3.65 -1.34
N LEU A 69 -20.76 -3.76 -1.57
CA LEU A 69 -20.02 -2.90 -2.49
C LEU A 69 -20.03 -3.38 -3.95
N ALA A 70 -20.25 -4.68 -4.20
CA ALA A 70 -20.29 -5.25 -5.54
C ALA A 70 -21.21 -4.49 -6.53
N PRO A 71 -22.49 -4.18 -6.22
CA PRO A 71 -23.34 -3.44 -7.16
C PRO A 71 -22.82 -2.02 -7.44
N LEU A 72 -22.22 -1.37 -6.44
CA LEU A 72 -21.66 -0.03 -6.59
C LEU A 72 -20.40 -0.05 -7.47
N GLN A 73 -19.54 -1.06 -7.31
CA GLN A 73 -18.37 -1.27 -8.16
C GLN A 73 -18.76 -1.62 -9.60
N ALA A 74 -19.79 -2.44 -9.79
CA ALA A 74 -20.33 -2.77 -11.10
C ALA A 74 -20.90 -1.54 -11.81
N ALA A 75 -21.71 -0.72 -11.11
CA ALA A 75 -22.27 0.51 -11.64
C ALA A 75 -21.18 1.50 -12.08
N ARG A 76 -20.13 1.68 -11.26
CA ARG A 76 -18.97 2.54 -11.59
C ARG A 76 -18.17 2.02 -12.78
N SER A 77 -17.93 0.71 -12.83
CA SER A 77 -17.24 0.09 -13.97
C SER A 77 -18.02 0.32 -15.26
N GLN A 78 -19.35 0.17 -15.21
CA GLN A 78 -20.23 0.41 -16.35
C GLN A 78 -20.29 1.88 -16.77
N GLU A 79 -20.35 2.81 -15.80
CA GLU A 79 -20.26 4.25 -16.06
C GLU A 79 -18.96 4.59 -16.80
N ARG A 80 -17.83 4.09 -16.32
CA ARG A 80 -16.52 4.28 -16.98
C ARG A 80 -16.52 3.74 -18.40
N TYR A 81 -16.99 2.51 -18.59
CA TYR A 81 -17.05 1.94 -19.94
C TYR A 81 -17.99 2.74 -20.85
N SER A 82 -19.08 3.31 -20.32
CA SER A 82 -19.96 4.19 -21.10
C SER A 82 -19.25 5.48 -21.51
N GLN A 83 -18.48 6.10 -20.61
CA GLN A 83 -17.68 7.30 -20.88
C GLN A 83 -16.59 7.03 -21.91
N GLN A 84 -15.83 5.94 -21.75
CA GLN A 84 -14.77 5.54 -22.69
C GLN A 84 -15.31 5.24 -24.10
N ARG A 85 -16.54 4.72 -24.18
CA ARG A 85 -17.22 4.45 -25.46
C ARG A 85 -17.95 5.67 -26.02
N GLY A 86 -18.06 6.77 -25.27
CA GLY A 86 -18.85 7.95 -25.65
C GLY A 86 -20.37 7.73 -25.71
N GLY A 87 -20.91 6.73 -24.98
CA GLY A 87 -22.36 6.48 -24.97
C GLY A 87 -22.78 5.01 -24.78
N ARG A 88 -24.01 4.68 -25.21
CA ARG A 88 -24.60 3.34 -25.08
C ARG A 88 -23.78 2.29 -25.83
N ALA A 89 -23.58 1.14 -25.19
CA ALA A 89 -22.91 0.00 -25.80
C ALA A 89 -23.71 -0.48 -27.03
N ARG A 90 -23.07 -0.49 -28.21
CA ARG A 90 -23.61 -1.19 -29.38
C ARG A 90 -23.50 -2.68 -29.08
N ARG A 91 -24.62 -3.42 -29.17
CA ARG A 91 -24.63 -4.88 -28.97
C ARG A 91 -23.72 -5.50 -30.05
N ALA A 92 -22.57 -6.01 -29.64
CA ALA A 92 -21.75 -6.84 -30.51
C ALA A 92 -22.27 -8.28 -30.42
N THR A 93 -22.69 -8.84 -31.56
CA THR A 93 -22.92 -10.27 -31.74
C THR A 93 -21.56 -10.96 -31.84
N GLY A 94 -20.99 -11.34 -30.70
CA GLY A 94 -19.70 -12.01 -30.62
C GLY A 94 -19.18 -11.97 -29.18
N LYS A 95 -18.45 -13.02 -28.76
CA LYS A 95 -17.82 -13.13 -27.43
C LYS A 95 -17.28 -11.77 -27.01
N LEU A 96 -17.86 -11.20 -25.94
CA LEU A 96 -17.44 -9.93 -25.35
C LEU A 96 -15.91 -9.90 -25.29
N ARG A 97 -15.29 -9.07 -26.12
CA ARG A 97 -13.86 -8.75 -26.06
C ARG A 97 -13.63 -7.80 -24.87
N GLY A 98 -14.07 -8.23 -23.70
CA GLY A 98 -13.75 -7.66 -22.40
C GLY A 98 -13.19 -8.80 -21.58
N SER A 99 -11.87 -8.93 -21.56
CA SER A 99 -11.21 -9.89 -20.69
C SER A 99 -11.70 -9.67 -19.26
N LYS A 100 -11.98 -10.78 -18.55
CA LYS A 100 -12.33 -10.73 -17.12
C LYS A 100 -11.28 -9.86 -16.41
N PRO A 101 -11.69 -8.90 -15.55
CA PRO A 101 -10.73 -8.07 -14.85
C PRO A 101 -9.77 -8.94 -14.05
N LEU A 102 -8.49 -8.52 -13.99
CA LEU A 102 -7.42 -9.28 -13.34
C LEU A 102 -7.71 -9.59 -11.87
N PHE A 103 -8.37 -8.66 -11.18
CA PHE A 103 -8.87 -8.79 -9.82
C PHE A 103 -10.39 -8.68 -9.83
N ASP A 104 -11.04 -9.61 -9.13
CA ASP A 104 -12.47 -9.53 -8.86
C ASP A 104 -12.81 -8.46 -7.82
N ASP A 105 -14.10 -8.19 -7.65
CA ASP A 105 -14.60 -7.12 -6.79
C ASP A 105 -14.17 -7.30 -5.31
N ALA A 106 -14.13 -8.54 -4.83
CA ALA A 106 -13.66 -8.86 -3.48
C ALA A 106 -12.17 -8.55 -3.28
N ALA A 107 -11.32 -8.97 -4.22
CA ALA A 107 -9.90 -8.64 -4.20
C ALA A 107 -9.66 -7.13 -4.29
N ARG A 108 -10.49 -6.41 -5.07
CA ARG A 108 -10.42 -4.94 -5.18
C ARG A 108 -10.70 -4.24 -3.86
N VAL A 109 -11.75 -4.65 -3.14
CA VAL A 109 -12.08 -4.13 -1.81
C VAL A 109 -10.95 -4.42 -0.84
N MET A 110 -10.51 -5.68 -0.74
CA MET A 110 -9.45 -6.10 0.16
C MET A 110 -8.14 -5.32 -0.06
N LEU A 111 -7.65 -5.25 -1.30
CA LEU A 111 -6.41 -4.51 -1.61
C LEU A 111 -6.53 -3.02 -1.29
N THR A 112 -7.73 -2.45 -1.44
CA THR A 112 -7.99 -1.05 -1.08
C THR A 112 -8.01 -0.85 0.43
N LEU A 113 -8.55 -1.81 1.20
CA LEU A 113 -8.48 -1.79 2.66
C LEU A 113 -7.04 -1.89 3.16
N LEU A 114 -6.24 -2.82 2.61
CA LEU A 114 -4.81 -2.94 2.97
C LEU A 114 -4.04 -1.65 2.67
N TYR A 115 -4.37 -1.01 1.56
CA TYR A 115 -3.82 0.27 1.18
C TYR A 115 -4.24 1.39 2.16
N GLN A 116 -5.54 1.52 2.48
CA GLN A 116 -6.05 2.55 3.40
C GLN A 116 -5.53 2.36 4.82
N ARG A 117 -5.44 1.11 5.27
CA ARG A 117 -4.88 0.74 6.58
C ARG A 117 -3.38 0.91 6.68
N GLN A 118 -2.71 1.24 5.58
CA GLN A 118 -1.26 1.36 5.57
C GLN A 118 -0.55 0.07 6.03
N VAL A 119 -0.98 -1.10 5.54
CA VAL A 119 -0.33 -2.39 5.87
C VAL A 119 1.02 -2.52 5.16
N CYS A 120 1.07 -2.21 3.87
CA CYS A 120 2.28 -2.30 3.06
C CYS A 120 2.23 -1.37 1.84
N SER A 121 3.39 -1.17 1.20
CA SER A 121 3.50 -0.30 0.03
C SER A 121 2.83 -0.91 -1.21
N MET A 122 2.40 -0.06 -2.16
CA MET A 122 1.91 -0.54 -3.47
C MET A 122 2.98 -1.34 -4.22
N LYS A 123 4.26 -1.00 -4.03
CA LYS A 123 5.38 -1.75 -4.62
C LYS A 123 5.45 -3.16 -4.05
N LEU A 124 5.29 -3.31 -2.73
CA LEU A 124 5.24 -4.63 -2.12
C LEU A 124 4.08 -5.46 -2.68
N LEU A 125 2.88 -4.88 -2.73
CA LEU A 125 1.71 -5.56 -3.29
C LEU A 125 1.88 -5.92 -4.77
N SER A 126 2.48 -5.02 -5.56
CA SER A 126 2.73 -5.27 -6.99
C SER A 126 3.73 -6.41 -7.19
N ASP A 127 4.82 -6.39 -6.43
CA ASP A 127 5.87 -7.40 -6.50
C ASP A 127 5.32 -8.76 -6.02
N MET A 128 4.51 -8.80 -4.95
CA MET A 128 3.87 -10.03 -4.45
C MET A 128 2.85 -10.62 -5.42
N LEU A 129 2.03 -9.79 -6.05
CA LEU A 129 0.94 -10.26 -6.92
C LEU A 129 1.38 -10.44 -8.37
N GLU A 130 2.67 -10.22 -8.67
CA GLU A 130 3.25 -10.25 -10.01
C GLU A 130 2.44 -9.35 -10.96
N VAL A 131 2.19 -8.10 -10.55
CA VAL A 131 1.48 -7.07 -11.34
C VAL A 131 2.24 -5.75 -11.32
N THR A 132 1.85 -4.80 -12.15
CA THR A 132 2.46 -3.46 -12.13
C THR A 132 1.92 -2.61 -10.96
N PRO A 133 2.72 -1.71 -10.37
CA PRO A 133 2.24 -0.75 -9.38
C PRO A 133 1.06 0.10 -9.87
N GLU A 134 1.02 0.39 -11.18
CA GLU A 134 -0.07 1.13 -11.83
C GLU A 134 -1.40 0.37 -11.75
N CYS A 135 -1.37 -0.96 -11.88
CA CYS A 135 -2.55 -1.80 -11.75
C CYS A 135 -3.17 -1.68 -10.35
N ILE A 136 -2.34 -1.76 -9.30
CA ILE A 136 -2.76 -1.58 -7.91
C ILE A 136 -3.28 -0.15 -7.68
N GLY A 137 -2.57 0.87 -8.17
CA GLY A 137 -2.95 2.27 -8.02
C GLY A 137 -4.30 2.61 -8.64
N HIS A 138 -4.58 2.12 -9.85
CA HIS A 138 -5.88 2.29 -10.50
C HIS A 138 -7.00 1.62 -9.72
N LEU A 139 -6.81 0.36 -9.33
CA LEU A 139 -7.78 -0.40 -8.53
C LEU A 139 -8.13 0.30 -7.22
N VAL A 140 -7.11 0.78 -6.49
CA VAL A 140 -7.28 1.51 -5.24
C VAL A 140 -8.05 2.81 -5.47
N THR A 141 -7.70 3.56 -6.52
CA THR A 141 -8.37 4.84 -6.83
C THR A 141 -9.86 4.64 -7.11
N GLU A 142 -10.22 3.59 -7.83
CA GLU A 142 -11.61 3.26 -8.16
C GLU A 142 -12.41 2.86 -6.92
N THR A 143 -11.86 1.96 -6.12
CA THR A 143 -12.58 1.34 -5.01
C THR A 143 -12.61 2.24 -3.77
N ARG A 144 -11.59 3.09 -3.59
CA ARG A 144 -11.50 4.00 -2.43
C ARG A 144 -12.70 4.92 -2.35
N ARG A 145 -13.12 5.52 -3.47
CA ARG A 145 -14.29 6.42 -3.51
C ARG A 145 -15.56 5.70 -3.08
N VAL A 146 -15.71 4.43 -3.46
CA VAL A 146 -16.86 3.60 -3.07
C VAL A 146 -16.85 3.35 -1.56
N LEU A 147 -15.69 3.01 -0.99
CA LEU A 147 -15.53 2.80 0.45
C LEU A 147 -15.75 4.09 1.26
N GLU A 148 -15.19 5.22 0.81
CA GLU A 148 -15.35 6.54 1.45
C GLU A 148 -16.81 7.00 1.47
N ASN A 149 -17.53 6.82 0.36
CA ASN A 149 -18.96 7.14 0.28
C ASN A 149 -19.82 6.30 1.24
N GLN A 150 -19.35 5.11 1.61
CA GLN A 150 -20.01 4.24 2.59
C GLN A 150 -19.49 4.48 4.02
N GLY A 151 -18.72 5.55 4.27
CA GLY A 151 -18.21 5.90 5.59
C GLY A 151 -17.16 4.92 6.14
N HIS A 152 -16.63 4.01 5.33
CA HIS A 152 -15.67 3.01 5.80
C HIS A 152 -14.29 3.63 6.01
N GLN A 153 -13.91 3.79 7.28
CA GLN A 153 -12.59 4.26 7.72
C GLN A 153 -11.94 3.14 8.53
N PRO A 154 -11.17 2.23 7.90
CA PRO A 154 -10.70 1.03 8.58
C PRO A 154 -9.60 1.29 9.62
N GLY A 155 -9.23 2.54 9.90
CA GLY A 155 -8.11 2.89 10.79
C GLY A 155 -6.75 2.49 10.20
N TYR A 156 -5.66 2.68 10.96
CA TYR A 156 -4.33 2.20 10.56
C TYR A 156 -4.08 0.79 11.10
N ALA A 157 -3.33 -0.01 10.35
CA ALA A 157 -2.83 -1.29 10.82
C ALA A 157 -1.76 -1.06 11.91
N PRO A 158 -1.75 -1.90 12.96
CA PRO A 158 -0.74 -1.81 14.02
C PRO A 158 0.66 -2.14 13.49
N THR A 159 0.74 -3.01 12.48
CA THR A 159 1.98 -3.51 11.91
C THR A 159 2.08 -3.15 10.44
N ARG A 160 3.28 -2.76 10.02
CA ARG A 160 3.58 -2.39 8.63
C ARG A 160 4.68 -3.27 8.09
N PHE A 161 4.58 -3.61 6.81
CA PHE A 161 5.50 -4.53 6.15
C PHE A 161 6.17 -3.84 4.97
N THR A 162 7.50 -3.88 4.96
CA THR A 162 8.34 -3.36 3.88
C THR A 162 8.88 -4.47 2.99
N THR A 163 8.82 -5.73 3.44
CA THR A 163 9.32 -6.90 2.72
C THR A 163 8.27 -8.00 2.66
N THR A 164 8.34 -8.81 1.60
CA THR A 164 7.43 -9.96 1.40
C THR A 164 7.67 -11.04 2.46
N PRO A 165 8.92 -11.41 2.80
CA PRO A 165 9.18 -12.39 3.85
C PRO A 165 8.57 -12.01 5.20
N ASP A 166 8.67 -10.74 5.61
CA ASP A 166 8.11 -10.30 6.90
C ASP A 166 6.58 -10.40 6.93
N LEU A 167 5.92 -10.03 5.83
CA LEU A 167 4.46 -10.14 5.71
C LEU A 167 4.00 -11.60 5.73
N LEU A 168 4.70 -12.49 5.01
CA LEU A 168 4.38 -13.91 5.01
C LEU A 168 4.64 -14.54 6.38
N ALA A 169 5.77 -14.25 7.02
CA ALA A 169 6.08 -14.72 8.37
C ALA A 169 5.04 -14.25 9.40
N PHE A 170 4.56 -13.00 9.29
CA PHE A 170 3.46 -12.53 10.12
C PHE A 170 2.16 -13.31 9.88
N LEU A 171 1.83 -13.56 8.62
CA LEU A 171 0.65 -14.34 8.27
C LEU A 171 0.75 -15.78 8.79
N ASP A 172 1.93 -16.41 8.72
CA ASP A 172 2.14 -17.80 9.09
C ASP A 172 2.29 -18.01 10.60
N THR A 173 3.04 -17.15 11.30
CA THR A 173 3.42 -17.36 12.71
C THR A 173 3.13 -16.15 13.61
N ALA A 174 2.40 -15.14 13.12
CA ALA A 174 2.19 -13.87 13.83
C ALA A 174 3.50 -13.16 14.22
N ALA A 175 4.60 -13.42 13.50
CA ALA A 175 5.88 -12.77 13.74
C ALA A 175 5.79 -11.27 13.44
N ILE A 176 5.92 -10.45 14.48
CA ILE A 176 5.96 -8.99 14.35
C ILE A 176 7.32 -8.57 13.74
N PRO A 177 7.34 -7.74 12.68
CA PRO A 177 8.56 -7.23 12.09
C PRO A 177 9.43 -6.49 13.12
N PRO A 178 10.78 -6.61 13.02
CA PRO A 178 11.69 -5.96 13.95
C PRO A 178 11.42 -4.45 14.10
N ARG A 179 11.15 -3.76 13.00
CA ARG A 179 10.87 -2.32 12.98
C ARG A 179 9.64 -1.94 13.81
N THR A 180 8.58 -2.75 13.77
CA THR A 180 7.37 -2.50 14.57
C THR A 180 7.66 -2.67 16.05
N ARG A 181 8.37 -3.73 16.45
CA ARG A 181 8.77 -3.94 17.86
C ARG A 181 9.61 -2.78 18.40
N ILE A 182 10.56 -2.30 17.60
CA ILE A 182 11.40 -1.15 17.97
C ILE A 182 10.54 0.10 18.17
N MET A 183 9.58 0.39 17.27
CA MET A 183 8.68 1.53 17.40
C MET A 183 7.72 1.40 18.59
N GLU A 184 7.25 0.20 18.90
CA GLU A 184 6.48 -0.08 20.11
C GLU A 184 7.30 0.24 21.36
N SER A 185 8.53 -0.27 21.48
CA SER A 185 9.45 0.07 22.57
C SER A 185 9.71 1.58 22.66
N LEU A 186 9.98 2.25 21.53
CA LEU A 186 10.22 3.69 21.49
C LEU A 186 8.98 4.54 21.83
N SER A 187 7.78 3.98 21.69
CA SER A 187 6.52 4.65 22.06
C SER A 187 6.23 4.62 23.57
N HIS A 188 7.06 3.90 24.35
CA HIS A 188 6.84 3.68 25.78
C HIS A 188 6.73 5.02 26.56
N PRO A 189 5.76 5.18 27.47
CA PRO A 189 5.52 6.42 28.21
C PRO A 189 6.73 6.95 28.97
N ARG A 190 7.61 6.07 29.45
CA ARG A 190 8.87 6.48 30.09
C ARG A 190 9.82 7.24 29.16
N LEU A 191 9.83 6.88 27.87
CA LEU A 191 10.68 7.53 26.87
C LEU A 191 10.02 8.79 26.31
N THR A 192 8.74 8.70 25.95
CA THR A 192 7.97 9.79 25.34
C THR A 192 7.47 10.82 26.35
N GLY A 193 7.35 10.43 27.62
CA GLY A 193 6.69 11.18 28.69
C GLY A 193 5.22 11.47 28.43
N MET A 194 4.55 10.64 27.63
CA MET A 194 3.13 10.72 27.30
C MET A 194 2.50 9.34 27.48
N SER A 195 1.22 9.27 27.86
CA SER A 195 0.52 7.99 27.77
C SER A 195 0.44 7.52 26.31
N HIS A 196 0.25 6.21 26.09
CA HIS A 196 0.05 5.69 24.74
C HIS A 196 -1.17 6.34 24.06
N GLU A 197 -2.24 6.59 24.82
CA GLU A 197 -3.45 7.24 24.32
C GLU A 197 -3.19 8.69 23.89
N ASP A 198 -2.46 9.46 24.70
CA ASP A 198 -2.10 10.85 24.36
C ASP A 198 -1.21 10.92 23.13
N LEU A 199 -0.25 10.00 23.02
CA LEU A 199 0.62 9.89 21.86
C LEU A 199 -0.16 9.53 20.60
N ASP A 200 -1.12 8.61 20.68
CA ASP A 200 -1.99 8.24 19.57
C ASP A 200 -2.97 9.35 19.19
N SER A 201 -3.50 10.07 20.18
CA SER A 201 -4.32 11.27 19.98
C SER A 201 -3.51 12.37 19.28
N LEU A 202 -2.27 12.61 19.72
CA LEU A 202 -1.37 13.56 19.10
C LEU A 202 -1.05 13.17 17.65
N ALA A 203 -0.67 11.91 17.40
CA ALA A 203 -0.39 11.42 16.05
C ALA A 203 -1.60 11.58 15.12
N ARG A 204 -2.80 11.22 15.57
CA ARG A 204 -4.05 11.41 14.81
C ARG A 204 -4.33 12.88 14.51
N ARG A 205 -4.16 13.78 15.48
CA ARG A 205 -4.39 15.22 15.29
C ARG A 205 -3.38 15.85 14.33
N LEU A 206 -2.16 15.34 14.26
CA LEU A 206 -1.12 15.85 13.36
C LEU A 206 -1.18 15.26 11.95
N ALA A 207 -1.78 14.09 11.76
CA ALA A 207 -1.77 13.38 10.48
C ALA A 207 -2.27 14.22 9.29
N PRO A 208 -3.38 14.98 9.36
CA PRO A 208 -3.82 15.82 8.24
C PRO A 208 -2.80 16.90 7.87
N ARG A 209 -2.12 17.49 8.86
CA ARG A 209 -1.10 18.51 8.63
C ARG A 209 0.18 17.92 8.04
N GLN A 210 0.59 16.74 8.51
CA GLN A 210 1.72 16.00 7.92
C GLN A 210 1.46 15.63 6.45
N ALA A 211 0.23 15.18 6.14
CA ALA A 211 -0.18 14.90 4.77
C ALA A 211 -0.15 16.16 3.90
N ALA A 212 -0.65 17.29 4.40
CA ALA A 212 -0.60 18.57 3.69
C ALA A 212 0.84 19.07 3.45
N GLN A 213 1.74 18.94 4.44
CA GLN A 213 3.17 19.28 4.26
C GLN A 213 3.82 18.40 3.19
N THR A 214 3.58 17.09 3.25
CA THR A 214 4.09 16.13 2.26
C THR A 214 3.60 16.47 0.85
N GLU A 215 2.32 16.84 0.73
CA GLU A 215 1.75 17.32 -0.52
C GLU A 215 2.44 18.58 -1.01
N HIS A 216 2.60 19.57 -0.14
CA HIS A 216 3.23 20.84 -0.48
C HIS A 216 4.67 20.66 -0.97
N THR A 217 5.48 19.88 -0.27
CA THR A 217 6.85 19.55 -0.73
C THR A 217 6.83 18.79 -2.06
N SER A 218 5.89 17.86 -2.23
CA SER A 218 5.74 17.12 -3.49
C SER A 218 5.33 18.04 -4.64
N TYR A 219 4.47 19.02 -4.38
CA TYR A 219 4.04 20.04 -5.33
C TYR A 219 5.23 20.93 -5.71
N GLN A 220 5.98 21.45 -4.74
CA GLN A 220 7.18 22.26 -5.00
C GLN A 220 8.21 21.54 -5.87
N ARG A 221 8.45 20.24 -5.61
CA ARG A 221 9.36 19.42 -6.42
C ARG A 221 8.82 19.16 -7.83
N ARG A 222 7.50 19.05 -7.98
CA ARG A 222 6.84 18.80 -9.26
C ARG A 222 6.68 20.07 -10.10
N GLY A 223 6.57 21.23 -9.44
CA GLY A 223 6.34 22.54 -10.06
C GLY A 223 4.93 22.75 -10.62
N ALA A 224 4.00 21.80 -10.41
CA ALA A 224 2.65 21.87 -10.97
C ALA A 224 1.67 20.97 -10.19
N ASP A 225 0.37 21.21 -10.42
CA ASP A 225 -0.71 20.38 -9.89
C ASP A 225 -0.57 18.92 -10.30
N ARG A 226 -1.12 18.04 -9.47
CA ARG A 226 -1.19 16.63 -9.81
C ARG A 226 -2.09 16.42 -11.01
N GLN A 227 -1.56 15.76 -12.03
CA GLN A 227 -2.38 15.23 -13.11
C GLN A 227 -3.35 14.18 -12.53
N PRO A 228 -4.66 14.24 -12.84
CA PRO A 228 -5.62 13.21 -12.42
C PRO A 228 -5.11 11.81 -12.79
N GLY A 229 -4.99 10.92 -11.80
CA GLY A 229 -4.45 9.56 -12.00
C GLY A 229 -2.94 9.39 -11.79
N SER A 230 -2.19 10.47 -11.58
CA SER A 230 -0.77 10.39 -11.21
C SER A 230 -0.61 10.00 -9.73
N ARG A 231 -0.12 8.77 -9.51
CA ARG A 231 0.37 8.15 -8.26
C ARG A 231 -0.02 8.90 -6.96
N GLY A 232 -1.30 8.79 -6.59
CA GLY A 232 -1.77 9.09 -5.23
C GLY A 232 -1.45 7.93 -4.29
N GLY A 233 -0.18 7.54 -4.22
CA GLY A 233 0.34 6.49 -3.34
C GLY A 233 0.71 7.07 -1.97
N VAL A 234 0.05 6.59 -0.92
CA VAL A 234 0.19 7.02 0.48
C VAL A 234 1.47 6.44 1.11
N PHE A 235 2.29 5.72 0.34
CA PHE A 235 3.55 5.14 0.80
C PHE A 235 4.79 5.57 0.02
N PRO A 236 5.22 6.82 0.13
CA PRO A 236 6.59 7.17 -0.22
C PRO A 236 7.53 7.20 1.01
N GLN A 237 7.01 7.15 2.24
CA GLN A 237 7.83 7.43 3.43
C GLN A 237 8.29 6.16 4.14
N LYS A 238 9.61 6.04 4.31
CA LYS A 238 10.26 4.96 5.09
C LYS A 238 9.88 4.97 6.57
N ILE A 239 9.34 6.09 7.06
CA ILE A 239 8.95 6.34 8.45
C ILE A 239 7.49 6.77 8.41
N GLY A 240 6.61 6.04 9.09
CA GLY A 240 5.17 6.32 9.11
C GLY A 240 4.82 7.55 9.96
N ASP A 241 3.66 8.17 9.72
CA ASP A 241 3.25 9.42 10.40
C ASP A 241 3.31 9.36 11.94
N LYS A 242 2.92 8.22 12.54
CA LYS A 242 3.04 7.99 13.99
C LYS A 242 4.50 7.88 14.41
N ASP A 243 5.31 7.07 13.71
CA ASP A 243 6.74 6.91 13.96
C ASP A 243 7.47 8.26 13.85
N ARG A 244 7.09 9.11 12.90
CA ARG A 244 7.64 10.47 12.73
C ARG A 244 7.44 11.31 13.98
N VAL A 245 6.23 11.24 14.56
CA VAL A 245 5.90 11.93 15.82
C VAL A 245 6.72 11.35 16.98
N ILE A 246 6.83 10.02 17.09
CA ILE A 246 7.65 9.37 18.13
C ILE A 246 9.10 9.85 18.06
N LEU A 247 9.74 9.74 16.90
CA LEU A 247 11.14 10.14 16.71
C LEU A 247 11.35 11.62 17.01
N ALA A 248 10.44 12.48 16.58
CA ALA A 248 10.49 13.91 16.86
C ALA A 248 10.36 14.19 18.36
N VAL A 249 9.41 13.55 19.04
CA VAL A 249 9.23 13.68 20.50
C VAL A 249 10.50 13.26 21.24
N LEU A 250 11.05 12.08 20.96
CA LEU A 250 12.25 11.59 21.65
C LEU A 250 13.46 12.54 21.47
N TYR A 251 13.67 13.05 20.25
CA TYR A 251 14.74 14.00 19.99
C TYR A 251 14.51 15.37 20.64
N LEU A 252 13.28 15.90 20.60
CA LEU A 252 12.94 17.19 21.20
C LEU A 252 13.00 17.16 22.73
N ARG A 253 12.69 16.01 23.35
CA ARG A 253 12.93 15.74 24.78
C ARG A 253 14.40 15.71 25.17
N LYS A 254 15.32 15.66 24.20
CA LYS A 254 16.76 15.47 24.40
C LYS A 254 17.12 14.10 25.01
N LEU A 255 16.29 13.09 24.75
CA LEU A 255 16.48 11.74 25.26
C LEU A 255 17.70 11.04 24.64
N CYS A 256 18.01 11.34 23.38
CA CYS A 256 19.16 10.79 22.66
C CYS A 256 19.55 11.69 21.46
N THR A 257 20.63 11.36 20.75
CA THR A 257 21.02 12.04 19.50
C THR A 257 20.30 11.45 18.29
N LEU A 258 20.35 12.15 17.15
CA LEU A 258 19.88 11.60 15.87
C LEU A 258 20.65 10.34 15.48
N ASP A 259 21.93 10.24 15.84
CA ASP A 259 22.77 9.08 15.56
C ASP A 259 22.28 7.85 16.32
N VAL A 260 21.99 7.98 17.63
CA VAL A 260 21.40 6.90 18.42
C VAL A 260 20.07 6.43 17.85
N LEU A 261 19.20 7.35 17.39
CA LEU A 261 17.93 6.97 16.75
C LEU A 261 18.15 6.25 15.41
N ALA A 262 19.14 6.68 14.62
CA ALA A 262 19.49 6.03 13.35
C ALA A 262 20.02 4.61 13.60
N ASP A 263 20.93 4.45 14.56
CA ASP A 263 21.48 3.17 14.98
C ASP A 263 20.39 2.25 15.53
N THR A 264 19.45 2.79 16.32
CA THR A 264 18.30 2.03 16.88
C THR A 264 17.39 1.49 15.78
N LEU A 265 17.19 2.24 14.71
CA LEU A 265 16.37 1.82 13.58
C LEU A 265 17.11 0.88 12.63
N GLY A 266 18.43 1.04 12.50
CA GLY A 266 19.33 0.25 11.64
C GLY A 266 19.16 0.51 10.15
N ASP A 267 17.95 0.85 9.68
CA ASP A 267 17.64 1.06 8.27
C ASP A 267 17.47 2.53 7.89
N VAL A 268 17.39 3.47 8.84
CA VAL A 268 17.14 4.89 8.57
C VAL A 268 18.38 5.73 8.83
N SER A 269 18.75 6.60 7.88
CA SER A 269 19.88 7.52 8.05
C SER A 269 19.59 8.64 9.05
N ARG A 270 20.62 9.11 9.74
CA ARG A 270 20.61 10.31 10.58
C ARG A 270 19.96 11.52 9.89
N SER A 271 20.27 11.75 8.62
CA SER A 271 19.69 12.85 7.82
C SER A 271 18.18 12.71 7.63
N SER A 272 17.70 11.48 7.41
CA SER A 272 16.26 11.21 7.27
C SER A 272 15.52 11.52 8.57
N ILE A 273 16.09 11.15 9.72
CA ILE A 273 15.53 11.47 11.04
C ILE A 273 15.60 12.99 11.30
N GLY A 274 16.70 13.64 10.90
CA GLY A 274 16.83 15.09 10.97
C GLY A 274 15.71 15.82 10.22
N ASN A 275 15.38 15.37 9.00
CA ASN A 275 14.27 15.91 8.21
C ASN A 275 12.93 15.69 8.90
N VAL A 276 12.68 14.49 9.44
CA VAL A 276 11.49 14.21 10.26
C VAL A 276 11.35 15.22 11.40
N VAL A 277 12.41 15.43 12.17
CA VAL A 277 12.40 16.39 13.28
C VAL A 277 12.10 17.80 12.79
N HIS A 278 12.70 18.21 11.67
CA HIS A 278 12.49 19.53 11.09
C HIS A 278 11.03 19.75 10.67
N GLU A 279 10.41 18.74 10.07
CA GLU A 279 9.02 18.80 9.60
C GLU A 279 7.99 18.77 10.76
N ILE A 280 8.23 17.92 11.77
CA ILE A 280 7.26 17.71 12.87
C ILE A 280 7.36 18.78 13.96
N ARG A 281 8.55 19.35 14.19
CA ARG A 281 8.75 20.39 15.22
C ARG A 281 7.77 21.57 15.12
N PRO A 282 7.58 22.24 13.97
CA PRO A 282 6.64 23.36 13.88
C PRO A 282 5.20 22.94 14.20
N LEU A 283 4.78 21.75 13.78
CA LEU A 283 3.45 21.20 14.08
C LEU A 283 3.23 21.00 15.59
N LEU A 284 4.27 20.54 16.31
CA LEU A 284 4.23 20.39 17.77
C LEU A 284 4.23 21.75 18.50
N MET A 285 4.96 22.74 17.96
CA MET A 285 5.02 24.09 18.52
C MET A 285 3.68 24.82 18.42
N GLU A 286 3.04 24.78 17.25
CA GLU A 286 1.73 25.38 17.01
C GLU A 286 0.66 24.80 17.94
N GLY A 287 0.70 23.48 18.16
CA GLY A 287 -0.21 22.80 19.08
C GLY A 287 0.14 22.92 20.56
N ARG A 288 1.25 23.60 20.93
CA ARG A 288 1.80 23.64 22.30
C ARG A 288 1.99 22.24 22.92
N HIS A 289 2.36 21.26 22.10
CA HIS A 289 2.60 19.87 22.50
C HIS A 289 4.08 19.52 22.59
N LEU A 290 4.93 20.52 22.87
CA LEU A 290 6.35 20.26 23.08
C LEU A 290 6.52 19.43 24.36
N PRO A 291 7.12 18.24 24.25
CA PRO A 291 7.31 17.39 25.42
C PRO A 291 8.36 18.00 26.37
N PRO A 292 8.21 17.82 27.69
CA PRO A 292 9.20 18.29 28.66
C PRO A 292 10.54 17.59 28.43
N ARG A 293 11.65 18.26 28.78
CA ARG A 293 12.98 17.65 28.67
C ARG A 293 13.07 16.40 29.54
N ALA A 294 13.70 15.36 29.01
CA ALA A 294 13.98 14.15 29.76
C ALA A 294 15.10 14.41 30.78
N THR A 295 15.02 13.71 31.91
CA THR A 295 16.04 13.72 32.97
C THR A 295 17.28 12.91 32.59
N THR A 296 17.08 11.82 31.84
CA THR A 296 18.14 10.92 31.39
C THR A 296 18.38 11.09 29.89
N ARG A 297 19.66 10.99 29.48
CA ARG A 297 20.07 10.98 28.08
C ARG A 297 20.83 9.70 27.74
N TYR A 298 20.26 8.87 26.86
CA TYR A 298 20.87 7.63 26.38
C TYR A 298 21.90 7.90 25.28
N ARG A 299 22.98 7.14 25.31
CA ARG A 299 24.15 7.30 24.42
C ARG A 299 24.31 6.16 23.41
N SER A 300 23.59 5.06 23.58
CA SER A 300 23.58 3.93 22.67
C SER A 300 22.14 3.47 22.37
N ALA A 301 21.98 2.76 21.25
CA ALA A 301 20.70 2.13 20.88
C ALA A 301 20.29 1.05 21.91
N ALA A 302 21.25 0.28 22.41
CA ALA A 302 21.02 -0.76 23.40
C ALA A 302 20.46 -0.19 24.71
N ASP A 303 21.06 0.88 25.24
CA ASP A 303 20.58 1.51 26.48
C ASP A 303 19.19 2.11 26.31
N LEU A 304 18.91 2.71 25.15
CA LEU A 304 17.61 3.30 24.83
C LEU A 304 16.51 2.23 24.78
N LEU A 305 16.77 1.08 24.14
CA LEU A 305 15.81 -0.02 24.07
C LEU A 305 15.64 -0.71 25.42
N ALA A 306 16.73 -0.96 26.15
CA ALA A 306 16.66 -1.54 27.49
C ALA A 306 15.81 -0.68 28.45
N ALA A 307 15.91 0.65 28.34
CA ALA A 307 15.11 1.57 29.13
C ALA A 307 13.60 1.51 28.85
N ALA A 308 13.17 0.99 27.69
CA ALA A 308 11.77 0.76 27.38
C ALA A 308 11.22 -0.51 28.06
N HIS A 309 12.07 -1.47 28.42
CA HIS A 309 11.67 -2.79 28.91
C HIS A 309 11.75 -2.97 30.45
N ASN A 310 12.51 -2.12 31.14
CA ASN A 310 12.92 -2.35 32.53
C ASN A 310 11.85 -2.14 33.64
N GLU A 311 10.54 -2.05 33.34
CA GLU A 311 9.51 -1.88 34.39
C GLU A 311 8.38 -2.92 34.43
N ASP A 312 8.31 -3.87 33.50
CA ASP A 312 7.38 -5.02 33.62
C ASP A 312 7.70 -5.93 34.83
N ASN A 313 8.83 -5.70 35.53
CA ASN A 313 9.33 -6.50 36.64
C ASN A 313 9.37 -5.77 37.99
N THR A 314 8.51 -4.78 38.25
CA THR A 314 8.37 -4.25 39.62
C THR A 314 7.24 -5.03 40.33
N PRO A 315 7.54 -6.02 41.20
CA PRO A 315 6.51 -6.68 41.98
C PRO A 315 5.89 -5.63 42.90
N THR A 316 4.59 -5.41 42.76
CA THR A 316 3.82 -4.61 43.70
C THR A 316 3.84 -5.36 45.04
N GLY A 317 4.56 -4.80 46.01
CA GLY A 317 4.49 -5.23 47.41
C GLY A 317 3.18 -4.80 48.06
#